data_AF-A0A4Y7KGZ9-F1
#
_entry.id   AF-A0A4Y7KGZ9-F1
#
_cell.length_a   1.000
_cell.length_b   1.000
_cell.length_c   1.000
_cell.angle_alpha   90.00
_cell.angle_beta   90.00
_cell.angle_gamma   90.00
#
_symmetry.space_group_name_H-M   'P 1'
#
loop_
_entity.id
_entity.type
_entity.pdbx_description
1 polymer ?
#
loop_
_entity_poly.entity_id
_entity_poly.type
_entity_poly.pdbx_seq_one_letter_code
_entity_poly.pdbx_strand_id
1 'polypeptide(L)'
;MSQKLIVSPIVKTLVFSKVPEKVRDWIDRTTRDWAFKRIIPAHFAAPVNASRSDFLAAFGFLDEILGTSYVRHPLSSLLFTSIMGKAGSYFPPDGMKTLSSLDQFLVSVGAVKKTVSGRKQ
;
A
#
# COMPACT_ATOMS: atom_id res chain seq x y z
N MET A 1 0.25 -21.09 -1.22
CA MET A 1 0.53 -19.65 -1.35
C MET A 1 -0.76 -18.90 -1.06
N SER A 2 -0.81 -18.05 -0.02
CA SER A 2 -1.97 -17.20 0.27
C SER A 2 -2.18 -16.23 -0.92
N GLN A 3 -3.36 -16.27 -1.54
CA GLN A 3 -3.76 -15.41 -2.68
C GLN A 3 -4.06 -13.97 -2.23
N LYS A 4 -3.18 -13.41 -1.41
CA LYS A 4 -3.36 -12.08 -0.84
C LYS A 4 -3.02 -11.04 -1.90
N LEU A 5 -3.94 -10.10 -2.11
CA LEU A 5 -3.69 -8.94 -2.96
C LEU A 5 -2.55 -8.11 -2.37
N ILE A 6 -1.55 -7.81 -3.20
CA ILE A 6 -0.41 -6.98 -2.84
C ILE A 6 -0.23 -5.87 -3.87
N VAL A 7 0.27 -4.73 -3.41
CA VAL A 7 0.82 -3.70 -4.29
C VAL A 7 2.29 -4.05 -4.56
N SER A 8 2.70 -4.00 -5.82
CA SER A 8 4.10 -4.27 -6.19
C SER A 8 5.06 -3.37 -5.41
N PRO A 9 6.16 -3.89 -4.83
CA PRO A 9 7.16 -3.10 -4.13
C PRO A 9 7.69 -1.94 -4.96
N ILE A 10 7.90 -2.18 -6.26
CA ILE A 10 8.45 -1.19 -7.18
C ILE A 10 7.48 -0.02 -7.32
N VAL A 11 6.19 -0.32 -7.56
CA VAL A 11 5.15 0.71 -7.72
C VAL A 11 4.89 1.43 -6.40
N LYS A 12 4.88 0.70 -5.28
CA LYS A 12 4.77 1.27 -3.94
C LYS A 12 5.88 2.29 -3.67
N THR A 13 7.13 1.91 -3.90
CA THR A 13 8.30 2.72 -3.54
C THR A 13 8.55 3.87 -4.53
N LEU A 14 8.43 3.62 -5.83
CA LEU A 14 8.88 4.57 -6.85
C LEU A 14 7.76 5.42 -7.47
N VAL A 15 6.50 4.98 -7.38
CA VAL A 15 5.36 5.65 -8.04
C VAL A 15 4.38 6.19 -7.02
N PHE A 16 3.74 5.32 -6.25
CA PHE A 16 2.63 5.72 -5.37
C PHE A 16 3.09 6.55 -4.18
N SER A 17 4.29 6.29 -3.66
CA SER A 17 4.87 7.11 -2.58
C SER A 17 5.05 8.58 -2.97
N LYS A 18 5.14 8.90 -4.27
CA LYS A 18 5.46 10.25 -4.78
C LYS A 18 4.25 11.18 -4.88
N VAL A 19 3.05 10.61 -4.92
CA VAL A 19 1.79 11.34 -5.05
C VAL A 19 0.72 10.73 -4.13
N PRO A 20 1.01 10.57 -2.82
CA PRO A 20 0.21 9.74 -1.94
C PRO A 20 -1.23 10.23 -1.76
N GLU A 21 -1.47 11.54 -1.80
CA GLU A 21 -2.81 12.13 -1.71
C GLU A 21 -3.65 11.77 -2.94
N LYS A 22 -3.08 11.91 -4.14
CA LYS A 22 -3.77 11.56 -5.40
C LYS A 22 -4.07 10.07 -5.49
N VAL A 23 -3.17 9.23 -4.97
CA VAL A 23 -3.37 7.78 -4.92
C VAL A 23 -4.50 7.45 -3.94
N ARG A 24 -4.55 8.11 -2.78
CA ARG A 24 -5.64 7.96 -1.82
C ARG A 24 -7.00 8.32 -2.43
N ASP A 25 -7.08 9.48 -3.09
CA ASP A 25 -8.30 9.91 -3.78
C ASP A 25 -8.75 8.92 -4.85
N TRP A 26 -7.80 8.32 -5.58
CA TRP A 26 -8.11 7.27 -6.56
C TRP A 26 -8.66 6.00 -5.92
N ILE A 27 -8.09 5.56 -4.79
CA ILE A 27 -8.57 4.39 -4.04
C ILE A 27 -9.97 4.63 -3.50
N ASP A 28 -10.22 5.78 -2.88
CA ASP A 28 -11.51 6.11 -2.28
C ASP A 28 -12.60 6.20 -3.37
N ARG A 29 -12.31 6.80 -4.53
CA ARG A 29 -13.23 6.78 -5.69
C ARG A 29 -13.49 5.36 -6.21
N THR A 30 -12.43 4.59 -6.46
CA THR A 30 -12.54 3.23 -7.00
C THR A 30 -13.38 2.32 -6.09
N THR A 31 -13.16 2.39 -4.79
CA THR A 31 -13.88 1.56 -3.81
C THR A 31 -15.32 2.03 -3.58
N ARG A 32 -15.57 3.34 -3.63
CA ARG A 32 -16.94 3.86 -3.53
C ARG A 32 -17.77 3.53 -4.76
N ASP A 33 -17.20 3.75 -5.94
CA ASP A 33 -17.96 3.72 -7.19
C ASP A 33 -18.18 2.28 -7.69
N TRP A 34 -17.26 1.35 -7.40
CA TRP A 34 -17.26 0.01 -7.99
C TRP A 34 -17.51 -1.11 -6.97
N ALA A 35 -18.45 -2.01 -7.27
CA ALA A 35 -18.79 -3.18 -6.47
C ALA A 35 -18.06 -4.46 -6.94
N PHE A 36 -16.73 -4.37 -7.09
CA PHE A 36 -15.93 -5.49 -7.61
C PHE A 36 -15.77 -6.63 -6.58
N LYS A 37 -15.61 -7.85 -7.11
CA LYS A 37 -15.29 -9.07 -6.35
C LYS A 37 -14.01 -9.76 -6.86
N ARG A 38 -13.40 -9.19 -7.90
CA ARG A 38 -12.26 -9.74 -8.62
C ARG A 38 -11.43 -8.61 -9.20
N ILE A 39 -10.12 -8.75 -9.14
CA ILE A 39 -9.14 -7.81 -9.71
C ILE A 39 -8.29 -8.58 -10.72
N ILE A 40 -8.02 -7.95 -11.87
CA ILE A 40 -7.14 -8.48 -12.92
C ILE A 40 -5.92 -7.57 -13.00
N PRO A 41 -4.82 -7.88 -12.28
CA PRO A 41 -3.59 -7.11 -12.39
C PRO A 41 -2.87 -7.40 -13.72
N ALA A 42 -2.12 -6.42 -14.23
CA ALA A 42 -1.37 -6.58 -15.48
C ALA A 42 -0.10 -7.45 -15.35
N HIS A 43 0.51 -7.49 -14.17
CA HIS A 43 1.86 -8.09 -13.99
C HIS A 43 1.94 -9.23 -12.98
N PHE A 44 0.93 -9.39 -12.12
CA PHE A 44 0.88 -10.47 -11.15
C PHE A 44 -0.10 -11.56 -11.60
N ALA A 45 -0.07 -12.70 -10.91
CA ALA A 45 -1.03 -13.77 -11.13
C ALA A 45 -2.46 -13.22 -11.10
N ALA A 46 -3.23 -13.58 -12.12
CA ALA A 46 -4.58 -13.11 -12.33
C ALA A 46 -5.45 -14.30 -12.78
N PRO A 47 -6.75 -14.30 -12.45
CA PRO A 47 -7.46 -13.30 -11.66
C PRO A 47 -7.24 -13.45 -10.14
N VAL A 48 -7.37 -12.34 -9.40
CA VAL A 48 -7.35 -12.34 -7.93
C VAL A 48 -8.77 -12.15 -7.40
N ASN A 49 -9.26 -13.09 -6.59
CA ASN A 49 -10.53 -12.92 -5.88
C ASN A 49 -10.28 -12.00 -4.67
N ALA A 50 -10.65 -10.74 -4.81
CA ALA A 50 -10.41 -9.69 -3.82
C ALA A 50 -11.62 -8.75 -3.76
N SER A 51 -12.00 -8.41 -2.53
CA SER A 51 -13.04 -7.43 -2.20
C SER A 51 -12.45 -6.02 -2.06
N ARG A 52 -13.33 -5.04 -1.85
CA ARG A 52 -12.93 -3.66 -1.56
C ARG A 52 -12.09 -3.55 -0.29
N SER A 53 -12.40 -4.34 0.74
CA SER A 53 -11.61 -4.34 1.98
C SER A 53 -10.21 -4.91 1.77
N ASP A 54 -10.06 -5.90 0.89
CA ASP A 54 -8.74 -6.45 0.53
C ASP A 54 -7.92 -5.41 -0.24
N PHE A 55 -8.57 -4.68 -1.14
CA PHE A 55 -7.96 -3.56 -1.87
C PHE A 55 -7.47 -2.46 -0.90
N LEU A 56 -8.33 -1.99 0.00
CA LEU A 56 -7.94 -1.01 1.02
C LEU A 56 -6.79 -1.51 1.90
N ALA A 57 -6.83 -2.78 2.32
CA ALA A 57 -5.76 -3.38 3.12
C ALA A 57 -4.42 -3.43 2.38
N ALA A 58 -4.41 -3.72 1.07
CA ALA A 58 -3.20 -3.74 0.24
C ALA A 58 -2.54 -2.35 0.13
N PHE A 59 -3.33 -1.28 0.21
CA PHE A 59 -2.88 0.11 0.16
C PHE A 59 -2.68 0.77 1.54
N GLY A 60 -2.78 0.02 2.63
CA GLY A 60 -2.62 0.57 4.00
C GLY A 60 -1.28 1.25 4.27
N PHE A 61 -0.27 1.04 3.43
CA PHE A 61 1.00 1.77 3.51
C PHE A 61 0.85 3.28 3.29
N LEU A 62 -0.23 3.74 2.66
CA LEU A 62 -0.48 5.18 2.47
C LEU A 62 -0.78 5.88 3.80
N ASP A 63 -1.38 5.19 4.77
CA ASP A 63 -1.67 5.75 6.09
C ASP A 63 -0.38 6.15 6.82
N GLU A 64 0.67 5.33 6.69
CA GLU A 64 2.01 5.63 7.20
C GLU A 64 2.64 6.84 6.50
N ILE A 65 2.40 7.00 5.19
CA ILE A 65 2.98 8.08 4.39
C ILE A 65 2.30 9.42 4.67
N LEU A 66 0.97 9.42 4.71
CA LEU A 66 0.14 10.61 4.88
C LEU A 66 0.09 11.07 6.35
N GLY A 67 0.59 10.28 7.29
CA GLY A 67 0.45 10.56 8.72
C GLY A 67 -1.00 10.53 9.19
N THR A 68 -1.91 10.06 8.35
CA THR A 68 -3.32 9.88 8.66
C THR A 68 -3.47 8.49 9.26
N SER A 69 -3.63 8.41 10.58
CA SER A 69 -4.38 7.29 11.14
C SER A 69 -5.79 7.42 10.61
N TYR A 70 -6.11 6.81 9.47
CA TYR A 70 -7.48 6.77 9.00
C TYR A 70 -8.25 6.06 10.10
N VAL A 71 -9.01 6.83 10.90
CA VAL A 71 -9.94 6.29 11.87
C VAL A 71 -10.96 5.55 11.05
N ARG A 72 -10.72 4.25 10.86
CA ARG A 72 -11.69 3.30 10.36
C ARG A 72 -12.82 3.35 11.37
N HIS A 73 -13.82 4.21 11.17
CA HIS A 73 -14.96 4.40 12.06
C HIS A 73 -15.39 3.04 12.62
N PRO A 74 -15.20 2.76 13.92
CA PRO A 74 -15.73 1.57 14.54
C PRO A 74 -16.87 2.04 15.43
N LEU A 75 -18.10 2.02 14.93
CA LEU A 75 -19.27 2.09 15.82
C LEU A 75 -19.87 0.70 16.11
N SER A 76 -19.17 -0.39 15.79
CA SER A 76 -19.69 -1.74 16.11
C SER A 76 -18.63 -2.85 16.22
N SER A 77 -17.43 -2.59 16.73
CA SER A 77 -16.46 -3.68 16.97
C SER A 77 -15.51 -3.44 18.15
N LEU A 78 -16.08 -3.10 19.31
CA LEU A 78 -15.49 -3.56 20.57
C LEU A 78 -15.75 -5.07 20.62
N LEU A 79 -14.75 -5.91 20.32
CA LEU A 79 -14.58 -7.30 20.82
C LEU A 79 -13.48 -8.14 20.11
N PHE A 80 -12.74 -7.62 19.11
CA PHE A 80 -11.65 -8.39 18.47
C PHE A 80 -10.30 -7.65 18.47
N THR A 81 -9.72 -7.46 19.65
CA THR A 81 -8.33 -6.97 19.80
C THR A 81 -7.44 -8.08 20.37
N SER A 82 -7.21 -9.11 19.56
CA SER A 82 -6.04 -9.99 19.63
C SER A 82 -6.07 -10.89 18.42
N ILE A 83 -4.92 -11.14 17.78
CA ILE A 83 -4.74 -11.94 16.55
C ILE A 83 -4.96 -11.16 15.23
N MET A 84 -4.31 -10.00 15.04
CA MET A 84 -4.00 -9.53 13.68
C MET A 84 -2.49 -9.34 13.56
N GLY A 85 -1.82 -10.46 13.25
CA GLY A 85 -0.41 -10.46 12.86
C GLY A 85 -0.20 -9.46 11.73
N LYS A 86 0.81 -8.60 11.91
CA LYS A 86 1.26 -7.55 11.00
C LYS A 86 1.17 -8.04 9.55
N ALA A 87 0.13 -7.59 8.86
CA ALA A 87 -0.24 -8.06 7.52
C ALA A 87 0.68 -7.46 6.45
N GLY A 88 1.98 -7.37 6.71
CA GLY A 88 2.98 -6.96 5.74
C GLY A 88 3.11 -8.05 4.66
N SER A 89 2.93 -7.66 3.41
CA SER A 89 3.39 -8.45 2.26
C SER A 89 4.90 -8.74 2.44
N TYR A 90 5.26 -10.02 2.55
CA TYR A 90 6.66 -10.44 2.70
C TYR A 90 7.41 -10.20 1.39
N PHE A 91 8.44 -9.37 1.43
CA PHE A 91 9.34 -9.12 0.31
C PHE A 91 10.79 -9.39 0.75
N PRO A 92 11.62 -10.04 -0.07
CA PRO A 92 13.02 -10.32 0.29
C PRO A 92 13.78 -9.02 0.63
N PRO A 93 14.56 -9.00 1.72
CA PRO A 93 15.22 -7.79 2.18
C PRO A 93 16.23 -7.24 1.17
N ASP A 94 16.90 -8.11 0.41
CA ASP A 94 17.92 -7.68 -0.56
C ASP A 94 17.31 -6.94 -1.76
N GLY A 95 16.15 -7.38 -2.24
CA GLY A 95 15.42 -6.64 -3.29
C GLY A 95 14.93 -5.28 -2.80
N MET A 96 14.55 -5.17 -1.52
CA MET A 96 14.12 -3.90 -0.93
C MET A 96 15.29 -2.91 -0.76
N LYS A 97 16.53 -3.38 -0.58
CA LYS A 97 17.72 -2.51 -0.51
C LYS A 97 17.94 -1.77 -1.83
N THR A 98 17.86 -2.48 -2.96
CA THR A 98 18.02 -1.88 -4.30
C THR A 98 16.95 -0.83 -4.59
N LEU A 99 15.70 -1.09 -4.24
CA LEU A 99 14.63 -0.10 -4.44
C LEU A 99 14.80 1.13 -3.54
N SER A 100 15.27 0.93 -2.31
CA SER A 100 15.50 2.03 -1.38
C SER A 100 16.71 2.88 -1.79
N SER A 101 17.79 2.28 -2.30
CA SER A 101 18.95 3.03 -2.79
C SER A 101 18.62 3.83 -4.05
N LEU A 102 17.83 3.26 -4.97
CA LEU A 102 17.33 3.98 -6.14
C LEU A 102 16.44 5.17 -5.74
N ASP A 103 15.53 4.98 -4.79
CA ASP A 103 14.70 6.06 -4.27
C ASP A 103 15.54 7.20 -3.67
N GLN A 104 16.53 6.85 -2.84
CA GLN A 104 17.47 7.81 -2.25
C GLN A 104 18.26 8.57 -3.31
N PHE A 105 18.72 7.88 -4.36
CA PHE A 105 19.41 8.52 -5.48
C PHE A 105 18.50 9.53 -6.21
N LEU A 106 17.27 9.14 -6.54
CA LEU A 106 16.30 10.01 -7.21
C LEU A 106 15.97 11.26 -6.38
N VAL A 107 15.90 11.13 -5.06
CA VAL A 107 15.75 12.27 -4.14
C VAL A 107 16.99 13.16 -4.14
N SER A 108 18.19 12.56 -4.11
CA SER A 108 19.48 13.28 -4.08
C SER A 108 19.68 14.16 -5.32
N VAL A 109 19.34 13.66 -6.50
CA VAL A 109 19.45 14.44 -7.75
C VAL A 109 18.30 15.44 -7.96
N GLY A 110 17.37 15.54 -7.01
CA GLY A 110 16.22 16.45 -7.09
C GLY A 110 15.14 16.03 -8.08
N ALA A 111 15.22 14.82 -8.66
CA ALA A 111 14.22 14.32 -9.61
C ALA A 111 12.86 14.06 -8.93
N VAL A 112 12.86 13.73 -7.63
CA VAL A 112 11.65 13.51 -6.83
C VAL A 112 11.77 14.11 -5.44
N LYS A 113 10.63 14.52 -4.86
CA LYS A 113 10.57 14.99 -3.46
C LYS A 113 10.82 13.82 -2.50
N LYS A 114 11.36 14.13 -1.32
CA LYS A 114 11.61 13.14 -0.25
C LYS A 114 10.26 12.63 0.31
N THR A 115 10.00 11.35 0.14
CA THR A 115 8.78 10.68 0.60
C THR A 115 9.14 9.51 1.51
N VAL A 116 9.11 9.75 2.82
CA VAL A 116 9.01 8.80 3.96
C VAL A 116 10.04 7.66 4.13
N SER A 117 10.84 7.28 3.12
CA SER A 117 11.92 6.28 3.25
C SER A 117 13.02 6.64 4.27
N GLY A 118 12.96 7.84 4.88
CA GLY A 118 13.95 8.35 5.83
C GLY A 118 13.47 8.61 7.26
N ARG A 119 12.29 8.14 7.71
CA ARG A 119 12.03 8.12 9.17
C ARG A 119 12.82 6.96 9.79
N LYS A 120 13.99 7.28 10.35
CA LYS A 120 14.62 6.42 11.36
C LYS A 120 13.58 6.20 12.46
N GLN A 121 13.32 4.93 12.79
CA GLN A 121 12.76 4.56 14.09
C GLN A 121 13.77 4.94 15.18
#